data_AF-A0A496YT73-F1
#
_entry.id   AF-A0A496YT73-F1
#
_cell.length_a   1.000
_cell.length_b   1.000
_cell.length_c   1.000
_cell.angle_alpha   90.00
_cell.angle_beta   90.00
_cell.angle_gamma   90.00
#
_symmetry.space_group_name_H-M   'P 1'
#
loop_
_entity.id
_entity.type
_entity.pdbx_description
1 polymer ?
#
loop_
_entity_poly.entity_id
_entity_poly.type
_entity_poly.pdbx_seq_one_letter_code
_entity_poly.pdbx_strand_id
1 'polypeptide(L)'
;MEEELIRKALSTFMENPTPSIARVLAAALRTGRVSYEDVSNLVETGDDTEEVLFSAYSWRLLLPTRTSKSMAWEDRILAPGPGEAYEMP
;
A
#
# COMPACT_ATOMS: atom_id res chain seq x y z
N MET A 1 0.86 14.95 -10.27
CA MET A 1 2.19 14.72 -10.88
C MET A 1 2.84 13.46 -10.33
N GLU A 2 2.96 13.31 -9.00
CA GLU A 2 3.54 12.11 -8.37
C GLU A 2 2.78 10.82 -8.70
N GLU A 3 1.45 10.83 -8.62
CA GLU A 3 0.60 9.66 -8.90
C GLU A 3 0.81 9.10 -10.33
N GLU A 4 0.94 9.97 -11.33
CA GLU A 4 1.16 9.58 -12.72
C GLU A 4 2.54 8.92 -12.92
N LEU A 5 3.57 9.45 -12.27
CA LEU A 5 4.91 8.85 -12.31
C LEU A 5 4.93 7.50 -11.60
N ILE A 6 4.26 7.38 -10.46
CA ILE A 6 4.11 6.11 -9.74
C ILE A 6 3.38 5.11 -10.62
N ARG A 7 2.22 5.46 -11.20
CA ARG A 7 1.48 4.59 -12.11
C ARG A 7 2.34 4.09 -13.27
N LYS A 8 3.11 4.99 -13.89
CA LYS A 8 4.04 4.64 -14.97
C LYS A 8 5.16 3.70 -14.50
N ALA A 9 5.66 3.86 -13.28
CA ALA A 9 6.66 2.94 -12.72
C ALA A 9 6.05 1.57 -12.41
N LEU A 10 4.86 1.56 -11.80
CA LEU A 10 4.11 0.35 -11.48
C LEU A 10 3.84 -0.52 -12.72
N SER A 11 3.52 0.08 -13.87
CA SER A 11 3.25 -0.67 -15.11
C SER A 11 4.49 -1.36 -15.71
N THR A 12 5.70 -1.09 -15.19
CA THR A 12 6.91 -1.77 -15.63
C THR A 12 7.09 -3.16 -15.01
N PHE A 13 6.41 -3.45 -13.90
CA PHE A 13 6.54 -4.72 -13.17
C PHE A 13 5.22 -5.33 -12.69
N MET A 14 4.14 -4.55 -12.60
CA MET A 14 2.80 -5.06 -12.28
C MET A 14 1.93 -5.10 -13.53
N GLU A 15 1.24 -6.22 -13.72
CA GLU A 15 0.20 -6.33 -14.76
C GLU A 15 -1.06 -5.61 -14.28
N ASN A 16 -1.53 -4.62 -15.04
CA ASN A 16 -2.73 -3.82 -14.76
C ASN A 16 -2.78 -3.19 -13.35
N PRO A 17 -1.85 -2.28 -12.99
CA PRO A 17 -1.89 -1.59 -11.71
C PRO A 17 -3.18 -0.77 -11.56
N THR A 18 -3.87 -0.90 -10.43
CA THR A 18 -5.06 -0.09 -10.17
C THR A 18 -4.70 1.40 -10.02
N PRO A 19 -5.59 2.32 -10.39
CA PRO A 19 -5.45 3.74 -10.03
C PRO A 19 -5.23 3.93 -8.52
N SER A 20 -5.97 3.16 -7.72
CA SER A 20 -5.95 3.23 -6.27
C SER A 20 -4.57 2.95 -5.67
N ILE A 21 -3.83 1.94 -6.16
CA ILE A 21 -2.49 1.66 -5.61
C ILE A 21 -1.51 2.81 -5.84
N ALA A 22 -1.57 3.49 -7.00
CA ALA A 22 -0.71 4.64 -7.27
C ALA A 22 -1.02 5.82 -6.35
N ARG A 23 -2.31 6.06 -6.07
CA ARG A 23 -2.77 7.11 -5.16
C ARG A 23 -2.36 6.84 -3.72
N VAL A 24 -2.52 5.59 -3.26
CA VAL A 24 -2.12 5.17 -1.91
C VAL A 24 -0.61 5.33 -1.71
N LEU A 25 0.20 4.90 -2.69
CA LEU A 25 1.66 5.08 -2.63
C LEU A 25 2.06 6.56 -2.68
N ALA A 26 1.35 7.39 -3.46
CA ALA A 26 1.59 8.83 -3.46
C ALA A 26 1.31 9.47 -2.09
N ALA A 27 0.29 8.98 -1.37
CA ALA A 27 0.02 9.41 0.01
C ALA A 27 1.13 8.96 0.96
N ALA A 28 1.50 7.68 0.92
CA ALA A 28 2.55 7.11 1.75
C ALA A 28 3.92 7.76 1.53
N LEU A 29 4.24 8.18 0.30
CA LEU A 29 5.49 8.86 -0.03
C LEU A 29 5.66 10.18 0.74
N ARG A 30 4.56 10.90 1.00
CA ARG A 30 4.60 12.21 1.66
C ARG A 30 4.75 12.11 3.17
N THR A 31 4.21 11.06 3.76
CA THR A 31 4.09 10.88 5.23
C THR A 31 5.01 9.79 5.77
N GLY A 32 5.60 8.99 4.89
CA GLY A 32 6.30 7.73 5.20
C GLY A 32 5.37 6.56 5.56
N ARG A 33 4.07 6.81 5.76
CA ARG A 33 3.10 5.83 6.26
C ARG A 33 1.66 6.14 5.87
N VAL A 34 0.82 5.12 5.81
CA VAL A 34 -0.64 5.24 5.63
C VAL A 34 -1.37 4.33 6.61
N SER A 35 -2.47 4.79 7.18
CA SER A 35 -3.39 3.94 7.95
C SER A 35 -4.33 3.17 7.02
N TYR A 36 -4.97 2.11 7.53
CA TYR A 36 -6.04 1.42 6.82
C TYR A 36 -7.17 2.38 6.43
N GLU A 37 -7.51 3.30 7.32
CA GLU A 37 -8.52 4.33 7.09
C GLU A 37 -8.11 5.27 5.95
N ASP A 38 -6.85 5.71 5.91
CA ASP A 38 -6.33 6.50 4.80
C ASP A 38 -6.48 5.75 3.48
N VAL A 39 -6.11 4.47 3.44
CA VAL A 39 -6.27 3.64 2.23
C VAL A 39 -7.73 3.54 1.83
N SER A 40 -8.64 3.22 2.75
CA SER A 40 -10.07 3.10 2.44
C SER A 40 -10.70 4.39 1.89
N ASN A 41 -10.16 5.56 2.27
CA ASN A 41 -10.61 6.86 1.79
C ASN A 41 -10.01 7.23 0.41
N LEU A 42 -8.89 6.61 0.03
CA LEU A 42 -8.16 6.88 -1.22
C LEU A 42 -8.55 5.95 -2.36
N VAL A 43 -9.03 4.75 -2.02
CA VAL A 43 -9.47 3.72 -2.97
C VAL A 43 -10.72 4.18 -3.73
N GLU A 44 -10.73 4.00 -5.05
CA GLU A 44 -11.86 4.39 -5.90
C GLU A 44 -13.09 3.51 -5.68
N THR A 45 -14.27 4.03 -6.01
CA THR A 45 -15.52 3.27 -5.92
C THR A 45 -15.48 2.06 -6.87
N GLY A 46 -15.42 0.86 -6.30
CA GLY A 46 -15.36 -0.42 -7.02
C GLY A 46 -14.07 -1.20 -6.82
N ASP A 47 -13.02 -0.56 -6.31
CA ASP A 47 -11.81 -1.24 -5.85
C ASP A 47 -12.00 -1.69 -4.39
N ASP A 48 -11.40 -2.83 -4.04
CA ASP A 48 -11.39 -3.35 -2.68
C ASP A 48 -10.13 -2.88 -1.92
N THR A 49 -10.31 -2.39 -0.69
CA THR A 49 -9.21 -1.86 0.12
C THR A 49 -8.20 -2.93 0.49
N GLU A 50 -8.66 -4.14 0.81
CA GLU A 50 -7.81 -5.27 1.17
C GLU A 50 -7.01 -5.75 -0.04
N GLU A 51 -7.62 -5.81 -1.23
CA GLU A 51 -6.93 -6.18 -2.48
C GLU A 51 -5.84 -5.18 -2.87
N VAL A 52 -6.07 -3.87 -2.66
CA VAL A 52 -5.06 -2.83 -2.89
C VAL A 52 -3.88 -2.98 -1.92
N LEU A 53 -4.17 -3.22 -0.63
CA LEU A 53 -3.14 -3.47 0.38
C LEU A 53 -2.37 -4.77 0.11
N PHE A 54 -3.07 -5.83 -0.30
CA PHE A 54 -2.48 -7.11 -0.65
C PHE A 54 -1.54 -6.98 -1.84
N SER A 55 -1.93 -6.23 -2.86
CA SER A 55 -1.10 -5.92 -4.01
C SER A 55 0.16 -5.14 -3.60
N ALA A 56 0.01 -4.08 -2.80
CA ALA A 56 1.14 -3.28 -2.32
C ALA A 56 2.12 -4.10 -1.46
N TYR A 57 1.60 -4.98 -0.60
CA TYR A 57 2.40 -5.87 0.24
C TYR A 57 3.13 -6.94 -0.58
N SER A 58 2.46 -7.56 -1.55
CA SER A 58 3.03 -8.62 -2.40
C SER A 58 4.25 -8.12 -3.19
N TRP A 59 4.23 -6.85 -3.59
CA TRP A 59 5.34 -6.18 -4.26
C TRP A 59 6.30 -5.46 -3.32
N ARG A 60 6.09 -5.55 -2.00
CA ARG A 60 6.88 -4.87 -0.96
C ARG A 60 6.98 -3.37 -1.19
N LEU A 61 5.87 -2.74 -1.55
CA LEU A 61 5.75 -1.29 -1.71
C LEU A 61 5.23 -0.64 -0.42
N LEU A 62 4.47 -1.42 0.37
CA LEU A 62 4.03 -1.07 1.72
C LEU A 62 4.19 -2.28 2.64
N LEU A 63 4.67 -2.05 3.86
CA LEU A 63 4.87 -3.08 4.87
C LEU A 63 4.06 -2.77 6.14
N PRO A 64 3.44 -3.77 6.79
CA PRO A 64 2.75 -3.59 8.06
C PRO A 64 3.69 -3.07 9.15
N THR A 65 3.33 -1.99 9.83
CA THR A 65 4.10 -1.47 10.98
C THR A 65 4.14 -2.45 12.15
N ARG A 66 3.05 -3.22 12.35
CA ARG A 66 3.03 -4.29 13.34
C ARG A 66 3.92 -5.45 12.90
N THR A 67 4.64 -6.00 13.87
CA THR A 67 5.46 -7.20 13.68
C THR A 67 5.05 -8.27 14.68
N SER A 68 5.15 -9.53 14.28
CA SER A 68 4.86 -10.65 15.17
C SER A 68 6.02 -11.02 16.10
N LYS A 69 7.27 -10.75 15.67
CA LYS A 69 8.50 -11.12 16.38
C LYS A 69 9.62 -10.10 16.21
N SER A 70 9.95 -9.73 14.98
CA SER A 70 11.06 -8.84 14.65
C SER A 70 10.73 -7.89 13.49
N MET A 71 11.58 -6.91 13.24
CA MET A 71 11.46 -5.99 12.08
C MET A 71 11.85 -6.64 10.74
N ALA A 72 12.25 -7.92 10.74
CA ALA A 72 12.49 -8.66 9.51
C ALA A 72 11.20 -8.75 8.69
N TRP A 73 11.31 -8.62 7.36
CA TRP A 73 10.15 -8.54 6.48
C TRP A 73 9.26 -9.78 6.55
N GLU A 74 9.84 -10.97 6.69
CA GLU A 74 9.09 -12.23 6.87
C GLU A 74 8.22 -12.27 8.14
N ASP A 75 8.53 -11.45 9.15
CA ASP A 75 7.76 -11.40 10.40
C ASP A 75 6.63 -10.33 10.38
N ARG A 76 6.54 -9.54 9.30
CA ARG A 76 5.55 -8.46 9.07
C ARG A 76 4.36 -9.00 8.28
N ILE A 77 3.49 -9.70 8.98
CA ILE A 77 2.29 -10.31 8.38
C ILE A 77 1.25 -9.22 8.09
N LEU A 78 0.78 -9.17 6.84
CA LEU A 78 -0.33 -8.30 6.46
C LEU A 78 -1.63 -8.80 7.12
N ALA A 79 -2.23 -7.96 7.96
CA ALA A 79 -3.56 -8.16 8.52
C ALA A 79 -4.36 -6.88 8.28
N PRO A 80 -5.06 -6.74 7.15
CA PRO A 80 -5.81 -5.53 6.84
C PRO A 80 -6.93 -5.32 7.86
N GLY A 81 -7.05 -4.11 8.40
CA GLY A 81 -8.16 -3.76 9.26
C GLY A 81 -8.04 -2.41 9.94
N PRO A 82 -9.12 -1.91 10.55
CA PRO A 82 -9.12 -0.62 11.24
C PRO A 82 -8.04 -0.54 12.33
N GLY A 83 -7.37 0.62 12.41
CA GLY A 83 -6.26 0.88 13.32
C GLY A 83 -4.91 0.33 12.88
N GLU A 84 -4.84 -0.38 11.76
CA GLU A 84 -3.57 -0.84 11.19
C GLU A 84 -2.89 0.25 10.37
N ALA A 85 -1.56 0.21 10.33
CA ALA A 85 -0.75 1.16 9.58
C ALA A 85 0.36 0.47 8.81
N TYR A 86 0.69 1.04 7.66
CA TYR A 86 1.64 0.53 6.70
C TYR A 86 2.67 1.61 6.37
N GLU A 87 3.93 1.23 6.24
CA GLU A 87 5.02 2.16 5.93
C GLU A 87 5.65 1.82 4.57
N MET A 88 6.20 2.84 3.93
CA MET A 88 7.13 2.60 2.82
C MET A 88 8.43 1.98 3.38
N PRO A 89 8.94 0.92 2.74
CA PRO A 89 10.20 0.29 3.14
C PRO A 89 11.44 1.16 2.88
#